data_AF-A0A9W8YY90-F1
#
_entry.id   AF-A0A9W8YY90-F1
#
_cell.length_a   1.000
_cell.length_b   1.000
_cell.length_c   1.000
_cell.angle_alpha   90.00
_cell.angle_beta   90.00
_cell.angle_gamma   90.00
#
_symmetry.space_group_name_H-M   'P 1'
#
loop_
_entity.id
_entity.type
_entity.pdbx_description
1 polymer ?
#
loop_
_entity_poly.entity_id
_entity_poly.type
_entity_poly.pdbx_seq_one_letter_code
_entity_poly.pdbx_strand_id
1 'polypeptide(L)'
;MASSSSGASAKPPSRAAGVSAKQTTDPVLRNTLRYTISAREYALLHRYILSRSRQLKKRVPTVETVNHIMNGSGDASKKQAAAAELNVRDVPSTSAGVGAGAGAMIGADDYNARAVRHSLRVFAATAAGMKLYALVAEKFMGAKKDPNMKKQPLYKSPVFRLSLSLSTILLLYRLLFRFFTRLRLALLDPSAEPFRVRRPTISRALTSMYTPAVGASMAGFALAAYPAEQLRVTIAIYTSFRALEFAWNYVEDAGMVWGRERNGRLRKRPWWFGSWMMQPLAFGQLLHAFVFDQECFPKGYDDFIMKNSSAYLHPRPEGYPAALEWPKTRKVVDSLAQMARLNWPPHVSPILFPEKEQILPQSLEHIAPITDPAHPLITSLSCALLHPSDPSCTRTLLTFWIRSFPPLARFFLLIYSVFTIPRYKHLYHYPVTTLNRLAMRALSMATFVTGSISTAWASICFFQNWFPRSFLPTQRFFLGGFLAGFWGWVERRHGRSVFLYSARASVDSLWKVGVKRRWWKAMKGGDVWVFVAAVLVTGVVYEKDRECVREESWRKGISWVRGQGFRDWALEDDDEEEDEGDEVTKAVEESGVLVDRAD
;
A
#
# COMPACT_ATOMS: atom_id res chain seq x y z
N MET A 1 -59.75 45.80 75.43
CA MET A 1 -60.97 45.26 74.80
C MET A 1 -60.76 45.18 73.30
N ALA A 2 -61.10 44.02 72.72
CA ALA A 2 -61.51 43.74 71.34
C ALA A 2 -60.67 44.24 70.12
N SER A 3 -59.94 43.28 69.53
CA SER A 3 -59.93 42.85 68.10
C SER A 3 -59.91 43.86 66.94
N SER A 4 -58.91 43.74 66.06
CA SER A 4 -59.08 43.04 64.76
C SER A 4 -57.77 42.93 63.97
N SER A 5 -57.64 41.79 63.30
CA SER A 5 -56.52 41.33 62.49
C SER A 5 -56.58 41.85 61.04
N SER A 6 -55.44 42.21 60.44
CA SER A 6 -55.17 41.92 59.02
C SER A 6 -53.67 42.00 58.73
N GLY A 7 -53.13 40.91 58.19
CA GLY A 7 -51.71 40.65 57.97
C GLY A 7 -51.15 41.30 56.71
N ALA A 8 -49.85 41.58 56.77
CA ALA A 8 -49.04 42.10 55.69
C ALA A 8 -48.94 41.12 54.51
N SER A 9 -49.25 41.60 53.31
CA SER A 9 -49.12 40.85 52.06
C SER A 9 -47.71 41.03 51.49
N ALA A 10 -46.90 39.98 51.59
CA ALA A 10 -45.57 39.89 50.98
C ALA A 10 -45.69 39.59 49.47
N LYS A 11 -44.96 40.33 48.64
CA LYS A 11 -44.82 40.07 47.20
C LYS A 11 -44.21 38.69 46.96
N PRO A 12 -44.72 37.89 46.01
CA PRO A 12 -44.20 36.55 45.75
C PRO A 12 -42.87 36.60 44.97
N PRO A 13 -42.00 35.57 45.12
CA PRO A 13 -40.78 35.44 44.34
C PRO A 13 -41.12 35.16 42.87
N SER A 14 -40.33 35.75 41.96
CA SER A 14 -40.37 35.47 40.53
C SER A 14 -40.22 33.96 40.30
N ARG A 15 -41.28 33.32 39.81
CA ARG A 15 -41.27 31.94 39.32
C ARG A 15 -40.11 31.77 38.35
N ALA A 16 -39.20 30.85 38.67
CA ALA A 16 -38.30 30.27 37.69
C ALA A 16 -39.14 29.81 36.48
N ALA A 17 -38.74 30.23 35.28
CA ALA A 17 -39.37 29.81 34.05
C ALA A 17 -39.42 28.27 34.03
N GLY A 18 -40.64 27.72 34.10
CA GLY A 18 -40.85 26.29 34.02
C GLY A 18 -40.30 25.78 32.70
N VAL A 19 -39.28 24.93 32.76
CA VAL A 19 -38.81 24.16 31.62
C VAL A 19 -39.98 23.31 31.15
N SER A 20 -40.60 23.71 30.03
CA SER A 20 -41.67 22.96 29.40
C SER A 20 -41.12 21.62 28.90
N ALA A 21 -41.80 20.52 29.21
CA ALA A 21 -41.45 19.15 28.81
C ALA A 21 -41.35 18.94 27.27
N LYS A 22 -41.64 19.97 26.45
CA LYS A 22 -41.36 19.99 25.01
C LYS A 22 -39.92 20.34 24.64
N GLN A 23 -39.07 20.75 25.59
CA GLN A 23 -37.70 21.24 25.32
C GLN A 23 -36.57 20.26 25.61
N THR A 24 -36.84 19.07 26.15
CA THR A 24 -35.78 18.07 26.40
C THR A 24 -35.85 16.98 25.34
N THR A 25 -35.26 17.22 24.18
CA THR A 25 -34.71 16.10 23.43
C THR A 25 -33.63 15.49 24.32
N ASP A 26 -33.83 14.24 24.74
CA ASP A 26 -32.91 13.52 25.61
C ASP A 26 -31.47 13.70 25.10
N PRO A 27 -30.54 14.25 25.92
CA PRO A 27 -29.16 14.46 25.50
C PRO A 27 -28.50 13.17 25.01
N VAL A 28 -28.92 12.02 25.53
CA VAL A 28 -28.47 10.69 25.09
C VAL A 28 -28.97 10.42 23.67
N LEU A 29 -30.26 10.65 23.39
CA LEU A 29 -30.83 10.49 22.05
C LEU A 29 -30.18 11.43 21.03
N ARG A 30 -29.97 12.70 21.39
CA ARG A 30 -29.29 13.69 20.52
C ARG A 30 -27.88 13.24 20.17
N ASN A 31 -27.09 12.82 21.16
CA ASN A 31 -25.73 12.33 20.92
C ASN A 31 -25.75 11.03 20.11
N THR A 32 -26.65 10.10 20.43
CA THR A 32 -26.80 8.84 19.69
C THR A 32 -27.08 9.09 18.22
N LEU A 33 -28.00 10.00 17.89
CA LEU A 33 -28.30 10.35 16.49
C LEU A 33 -27.10 10.99 15.79
N ARG A 34 -26.40 11.95 16.44
CA ARG A 34 -25.18 12.59 15.89
C ARG A 34 -24.09 11.58 15.51
N TYR A 35 -23.85 10.60 16.37
CA TYR A 35 -22.77 9.62 16.20
C TYR A 35 -23.17 8.38 15.38
N THR A 36 -24.46 8.17 15.07
CA THR A 36 -24.92 7.00 14.29
C THR A 36 -25.27 7.35 12.84
N ILE A 37 -25.97 8.46 12.58
CA ILE A 37 -26.47 8.82 11.25
C ILE A 37 -26.36 10.34 10.98
N SER A 38 -25.95 10.77 9.78
CA SER A 38 -26.08 12.21 9.43
C SER A 38 -27.51 12.58 9.08
N ALA A 39 -27.84 13.87 9.23
CA ALA A 39 -29.08 14.44 8.71
C ALA A 39 -29.31 14.09 7.21
N ARG A 40 -28.26 14.13 6.38
CA ARG A 40 -28.35 13.78 4.94
C ARG A 40 -28.60 12.30 4.70
N GLU A 41 -27.97 11.42 5.47
CA GLU A 41 -28.20 9.97 5.39
C GLU A 41 -29.60 9.61 5.89
N TYR A 42 -30.06 10.27 6.95
CA TYR A 42 -31.42 10.15 7.43
C TYR A 42 -32.42 10.63 6.37
N ALA A 43 -32.15 11.76 5.70
CA ALA A 43 -32.98 12.26 4.62
C ALA A 43 -33.07 11.26 3.44
N LEU A 44 -31.94 10.65 3.06
CA LEU A 44 -31.90 9.61 2.03
C LEU A 44 -32.66 8.34 2.46
N LEU A 45 -32.41 7.86 3.68
CA LEU A 45 -33.07 6.69 4.23
C LEU A 45 -34.58 6.92 4.39
N HIS A 46 -34.98 8.14 4.77
CA HIS A 46 -36.36 8.57 4.81
C HIS A 46 -36.98 8.59 3.40
N ARG A 47 -36.29 9.19 2.42
CA ARG A 47 -36.76 9.26 1.02
C ARG A 47 -36.91 7.89 0.37
N TYR A 48 -35.96 6.98 0.55
CA TYR A 48 -35.94 5.72 -0.19
C TYR A 48 -36.59 4.55 0.55
N ILE A 49 -36.55 4.51 1.89
CA ILE A 49 -36.99 3.35 2.67
C ILE A 49 -38.19 3.72 3.54
N LEU A 50 -38.04 4.71 4.44
CA LEU A 50 -39.07 4.95 5.47
C LEU A 50 -40.36 5.52 4.88
N SER A 51 -40.27 6.43 3.91
CA SER A 51 -41.43 7.03 3.24
C SER A 51 -42.21 6.04 2.38
N ARG A 52 -41.56 4.98 1.88
CA ARG A 52 -42.17 3.93 1.04
C ARG A 52 -42.81 2.80 1.86
N SER A 53 -42.41 2.64 3.11
CA SER A 53 -42.95 1.60 3.99
C SER A 53 -44.27 2.05 4.64
N ARG A 54 -45.35 1.28 4.44
CA ARG A 54 -46.69 1.62 4.99
C ARG A 54 -46.76 1.59 6.52
N GLN A 55 -45.92 0.77 7.17
CA GLN A 55 -45.92 0.59 8.61
C GLN A 55 -45.03 1.61 9.36
N LEU A 56 -43.88 1.99 8.80
CA LEU A 56 -42.94 2.90 9.48
C LEU A 56 -43.24 4.38 9.18
N LYS A 57 -43.86 4.70 8.04
CA LYS A 57 -44.20 6.10 7.67
C LYS A 57 -44.99 6.85 8.75
N LYS A 58 -45.83 6.15 9.52
CA LYS A 58 -46.67 6.76 10.59
C LYS A 58 -45.91 7.03 11.91
N ARG A 59 -44.73 6.42 12.10
CA ARG A 59 -43.99 6.43 13.39
C ARG A 59 -42.61 7.08 13.30
N VAL A 60 -42.22 7.56 12.12
CA VAL A 60 -40.87 8.09 11.85
C VAL A 60 -40.91 9.63 11.88
N PRO A 61 -39.99 10.30 12.60
CA PRO A 61 -39.93 11.76 12.62
C PRO A 61 -39.57 12.35 11.25
N THR A 62 -39.96 13.60 11.00
CA THR A 62 -39.61 14.29 9.75
C THR A 62 -38.11 14.60 9.70
N VAL A 63 -37.57 14.77 8.49
CA VAL A 63 -36.15 15.11 8.30
C VAL A 63 -35.77 16.40 9.04
N GLU A 64 -36.67 17.39 9.04
CA GLU A 64 -36.52 18.66 9.76
C GLU A 64 -36.50 18.48 11.28
N THR A 65 -37.38 17.65 11.83
CA THR A 65 -37.37 17.38 13.28
C THR A 65 -36.09 16.66 13.68
N VAL A 66 -35.61 15.69 12.91
CA VAL A 66 -34.33 15.02 13.19
C VAL A 66 -33.15 16.00 13.08
N ASN A 67 -33.13 16.86 12.07
CA ASN A 67 -32.10 17.89 11.92
C ASN A 67 -32.10 18.87 13.11
N HIS A 68 -33.29 19.29 13.56
CA HIS A 68 -33.46 20.14 14.73
C HIS A 68 -33.01 19.43 16.03
N ILE A 69 -33.35 18.15 16.20
CA ILE A 69 -32.90 17.32 17.33
C ILE A 69 -31.37 17.23 17.34
N MET A 70 -30.74 17.03 16.17
CA MET A 70 -29.30 16.94 16.04
C MET A 70 -28.61 18.28 16.32
N ASN A 71 -29.09 19.41 15.80
CA ASN A 71 -28.40 20.69 15.96
C ASN A 71 -28.69 21.37 17.30
N GLY A 72 -29.81 21.04 17.95
CA GLY A 72 -30.27 21.67 19.19
C GLY A 72 -30.94 23.02 18.91
N SER A 73 -31.76 23.47 19.87
CA SER A 73 -32.59 24.68 19.78
C SER A 73 -31.81 26.02 19.81
N GLY A 74 -30.47 25.99 19.85
CA GLY A 74 -29.63 27.19 19.99
C GLY A 74 -29.38 27.98 18.70
N ASP A 75 -29.75 27.44 17.54
CA ASP A 75 -29.45 28.06 16.22
C ASP A 75 -30.70 28.61 15.50
N ALA A 76 -31.82 28.71 16.23
CA ALA A 76 -33.10 29.16 15.67
C ALA A 76 -33.16 30.66 15.32
N SER A 77 -32.13 31.45 15.65
CA SER A 77 -32.16 32.91 15.49
C SER A 77 -31.92 33.41 14.05
N LYS A 78 -31.59 32.57 13.06
CA LYS A 78 -31.25 33.10 11.71
C LYS A 78 -31.90 32.44 10.49
N LYS A 79 -32.87 31.52 10.64
CA LYS A 79 -33.55 30.92 9.48
C LYS A 79 -35.05 30.72 9.66
N GLN A 80 -35.77 31.82 9.90
CA GLN A 80 -37.21 31.88 9.63
C GLN A 80 -37.45 32.60 8.31
N ALA A 81 -37.30 31.86 7.21
CA ALA A 81 -37.97 32.14 5.95
C ALA A 81 -37.90 30.87 5.08
N ALA A 82 -39.01 30.56 4.42
CA ALA A 82 -39.27 29.45 3.51
C ALA A 82 -39.65 28.10 4.17
N ALA A 83 -40.96 27.96 4.42
CA ALA A 83 -41.64 26.67 4.32
C ALA A 83 -41.59 26.22 2.85
N ALA A 84 -40.58 25.43 2.50
CA ALA A 84 -40.49 24.72 1.22
C ALA A 84 -39.88 23.34 1.51
N GLU A 85 -40.45 22.29 0.89
CA GLU A 85 -39.97 20.92 1.02
C GLU A 85 -38.45 20.85 0.79
N LEU A 86 -37.68 20.62 1.87
CA LEU A 86 -36.23 20.43 1.81
C LEU A 86 -35.89 19.25 0.89
N ASN A 87 -35.40 19.55 -0.30
CA ASN A 87 -34.85 18.55 -1.19
C ASN A 87 -33.48 18.10 -0.65
N VAL A 88 -33.06 16.87 -0.96
CA VAL A 88 -31.74 16.31 -0.53
C VAL A 88 -30.55 17.19 -0.97
N ARG A 89 -30.77 18.09 -1.94
CA ARG A 89 -29.82 19.08 -2.44
C ARG A 89 -29.67 20.32 -1.53
N ASP A 90 -30.67 20.63 -0.71
CA ASP A 90 -30.75 21.86 0.09
C ASP A 90 -30.21 21.70 1.51
N VAL A 91 -29.84 20.47 1.89
CA VAL A 91 -29.09 20.21 3.13
C VAL A 91 -27.65 20.67 2.90
N PRO A 92 -27.15 21.70 3.62
CA PRO A 92 -25.82 22.24 3.40
C PRO A 92 -24.77 21.13 3.48
N SER A 93 -23.90 21.07 2.49
CA SER A 93 -22.74 20.19 2.53
C SER A 93 -21.84 20.64 3.68
N THR A 94 -21.63 19.80 4.69
CA THR A 94 -20.60 20.03 5.72
C THR A 94 -19.18 19.80 5.18
N SER A 95 -18.97 19.88 3.86
CA SER A 95 -17.65 20.05 3.27
C SER A 95 -17.21 21.49 3.57
N ALA A 96 -16.47 21.67 4.65
CA ALA A 96 -15.69 22.87 4.88
C ALA A 96 -14.75 23.04 3.68
N GLY A 97 -15.11 23.93 2.76
CA GLY A 97 -14.21 24.52 1.78
C GLY A 97 -13.50 25.71 2.40
N VAL A 98 -12.32 26.04 1.87
CA VAL A 98 -11.41 27.05 2.44
C VAL A 98 -11.95 28.49 2.32
N GLY A 99 -12.99 28.74 1.51
CA GLY A 99 -13.67 30.06 1.45
C GLY A 99 -14.68 30.35 2.57
N ALA A 100 -14.87 29.46 3.54
CA ALA A 100 -15.88 29.66 4.58
C ALA A 100 -15.31 30.49 5.74
N GLY A 101 -15.56 31.80 5.72
CA GLY A 101 -15.21 32.74 6.79
C GLY A 101 -15.66 32.30 8.18
N ALA A 102 -15.16 32.97 9.21
CA ALA A 102 -15.18 32.61 10.64
C ALA A 102 -16.49 32.02 11.24
N GLY A 103 -17.64 32.12 10.56
CA GLY A 103 -18.88 31.43 10.90
C GLY A 103 -18.92 29.92 10.61
N ALA A 104 -18.03 29.35 9.77
CA ALA A 104 -18.01 27.90 9.48
C ALA A 104 -17.26 27.05 10.51
N MET A 105 -16.65 27.68 11.52
CA MET A 105 -16.04 26.98 12.66
C MET A 105 -17.07 26.55 13.74
N ILE A 106 -18.33 26.93 13.59
CA ILE A 106 -19.43 26.58 14.51
C ILE A 106 -20.01 25.23 14.09
N GLY A 107 -19.23 24.18 14.34
CA GLY A 107 -19.59 22.79 14.06
C GLY A 107 -18.59 21.80 14.66
N ALA A 108 -18.01 22.13 15.81
CA ALA A 108 -17.03 21.28 16.48
C ALA A 108 -17.57 19.87 16.77
N ASP A 109 -18.86 19.77 17.11
CA ASP A 109 -19.56 18.52 17.34
C ASP A 109 -19.78 17.71 16.05
N ASP A 110 -19.97 18.38 14.91
CA ASP A 110 -20.27 17.75 13.63
C ASP A 110 -19.02 17.08 13.01
N TYR A 111 -17.85 17.70 13.15
CA TYR A 111 -16.60 17.09 12.67
C TYR A 111 -16.25 15.83 13.48
N ASN A 112 -16.32 15.92 14.82
CA ASN A 112 -16.01 14.79 15.69
C ASN A 112 -17.01 13.64 15.46
N ALA A 113 -18.30 13.95 15.37
CA ALA A 113 -19.32 12.97 15.03
C ALA A 113 -19.12 12.35 13.63
N ARG A 114 -18.72 13.16 12.64
CA ARG A 114 -18.36 12.67 11.30
C ARG A 114 -17.14 11.76 11.34
N ALA A 115 -16.09 12.12 12.09
CA ALA A 115 -14.89 11.31 12.22
C ALA A 115 -15.21 9.92 12.79
N VAL A 116 -16.01 9.88 13.87
CA VAL A 116 -16.48 8.63 14.51
C VAL A 116 -17.36 7.79 13.57
N ARG A 117 -18.29 8.42 12.82
CA ARG A 117 -19.13 7.70 11.86
C ARG A 117 -18.31 7.05 10.74
N HIS A 118 -17.32 7.77 10.20
CA HIS A 118 -16.44 7.22 9.17
C HIS A 118 -15.54 6.11 9.71
N SER A 119 -14.99 6.24 10.93
CA SER A 119 -14.19 5.16 11.53
C SER A 119 -15.03 3.91 11.78
N LEU A 120 -16.28 4.05 12.22
CA LEU A 120 -17.20 2.92 12.40
C LEU A 120 -17.54 2.23 11.07
N ARG A 121 -17.67 3.00 9.98
CA ARG A 121 -17.86 2.44 8.63
C ARG A 121 -16.63 1.70 8.13
N VAL A 122 -15.44 2.28 8.35
CA VAL A 122 -14.19 1.59 8.02
C VAL A 122 -14.11 0.27 8.77
N PHE A 123 -14.41 0.27 10.07
CA PHE A 123 -14.45 -0.94 10.88
C PHE A 123 -15.41 -2.00 10.30
N ALA A 124 -16.65 -1.61 9.97
CA ALA A 124 -17.63 -2.53 9.42
C ALA A 124 -17.24 -3.04 8.02
N ALA A 125 -16.74 -2.15 7.16
CA ALA A 125 -16.33 -2.47 5.80
C ALA A 125 -15.11 -3.40 5.78
N THR A 126 -14.10 -3.16 6.62
CA THR A 126 -12.92 -4.03 6.73
C THR A 126 -13.30 -5.40 7.30
N ALA A 127 -14.19 -5.43 8.30
CA ALA A 127 -14.65 -6.68 8.88
C ALA A 127 -15.45 -7.52 7.86
N ALA A 128 -16.33 -6.88 7.08
CA ALA A 128 -17.07 -7.53 6.01
C ALA A 128 -16.15 -7.99 4.87
N GLY A 129 -15.20 -7.15 4.46
CA GLY A 129 -14.22 -7.47 3.42
C GLY A 129 -13.34 -8.66 3.78
N MET A 130 -12.84 -8.73 5.01
CA MET A 130 -12.05 -9.88 5.48
C MET A 130 -12.86 -11.17 5.53
N LYS A 131 -14.15 -11.11 5.93
CA LYS A 131 -15.04 -12.28 5.88
C LYS A 131 -15.30 -12.72 4.44
N LEU A 132 -15.57 -11.79 3.53
CA LEU A 132 -15.76 -12.09 2.11
C LEU A 132 -14.50 -12.71 1.51
N TYR A 133 -13.33 -12.17 1.82
CA TYR A 133 -12.04 -12.70 1.39
C TYR A 133 -11.84 -14.14 1.89
N ALA A 134 -12.12 -14.41 3.17
CA ALA A 134 -12.04 -15.76 3.72
C ALA A 134 -12.97 -16.74 2.98
N LEU A 135 -14.20 -16.33 2.67
CA LEU A 135 -15.15 -17.15 1.89
C LEU A 135 -14.67 -17.43 0.47
N VAL A 136 -14.10 -16.42 -0.20
CA VAL A 136 -13.55 -16.57 -1.56
C VAL A 136 -12.31 -17.46 -1.55
N ALA A 137 -11.40 -17.27 -0.59
CA ALA A 137 -10.20 -18.08 -0.46
C ALA A 137 -10.54 -19.55 -0.17
N GLU A 138 -11.51 -19.81 0.71
CA GLU A 138 -12.00 -21.17 0.97
C GLU A 138 -12.64 -21.80 -0.28
N LYS A 139 -13.47 -21.06 -1.01
CA LYS A 139 -14.29 -21.61 -2.10
C LYS A 139 -13.56 -21.71 -3.45
N PHE A 140 -12.66 -20.78 -3.75
CA PHE A 140 -12.00 -20.67 -5.06
C PHE A 140 -10.50 -20.93 -5.03
N MET A 141 -9.83 -20.75 -3.89
CA MET A 141 -8.37 -20.90 -3.79
C MET A 141 -7.95 -22.17 -3.04
N GLY A 142 -8.90 -23.01 -2.63
CA GLY A 142 -8.62 -24.29 -1.95
C GLY A 142 -7.92 -24.12 -0.59
N ALA A 143 -8.05 -22.95 0.04
CA ALA A 143 -7.43 -22.69 1.34
C ALA A 143 -8.02 -23.64 2.39
N LYS A 144 -7.17 -24.47 3.02
CA LYS A 144 -7.59 -25.37 4.09
C LYS A 144 -8.07 -24.54 5.29
N LYS A 145 -9.25 -24.88 5.79
CA LYS A 145 -9.86 -24.24 6.95
C LYS A 145 -9.02 -24.56 8.19
N ASP A 146 -8.42 -23.55 8.81
CA ASP A 146 -7.74 -23.75 10.08
C ASP A 146 -8.77 -24.19 11.15
N PRO A 147 -8.64 -25.39 11.75
CA PRO A 147 -9.63 -25.92 12.69
C PRO A 147 -9.74 -25.06 13.97
N ASN A 148 -8.73 -24.23 14.24
CA ASN A 148 -8.62 -23.40 15.45
C ASN A 148 -9.32 -22.02 15.31
N MET A 149 -9.74 -21.61 14.11
CA MET A 149 -10.39 -20.29 13.89
C MET A 149 -11.81 -20.21 14.48
N LYS A 150 -12.50 -21.34 14.65
CA LYS A 150 -13.88 -21.37 15.18
C LYS A 150 -13.98 -21.19 16.71
N LYS A 151 -12.88 -21.33 17.46
CA LYS A 151 -12.87 -21.36 18.95
C LYS A 151 -12.13 -20.18 19.60
N GLN A 152 -11.81 -19.11 18.88
CA GLN A 152 -11.11 -17.96 19.46
C GLN A 152 -12.09 -16.89 19.97
N PRO A 153 -11.84 -16.29 21.15
CA PRO A 153 -12.65 -15.19 21.64
C PRO A 153 -12.50 -13.95 20.74
N LEU A 154 -13.53 -13.11 20.67
CA LEU A 154 -13.63 -11.98 19.75
C LEU A 154 -12.38 -11.07 19.75
N TYR A 155 -11.83 -10.77 20.92
CA TYR A 155 -10.64 -9.92 21.10
C TYR A 155 -9.33 -10.56 20.61
N LYS A 156 -9.30 -11.86 20.33
CA LYS A 156 -8.17 -12.56 19.70
C LYS A 156 -8.34 -12.75 18.19
N SER A 157 -9.53 -12.49 17.66
CA SER A 157 -9.77 -12.69 16.23
C SER A 157 -8.98 -11.68 15.37
N PRO A 158 -8.26 -12.13 14.33
CA PRO A 158 -7.45 -11.25 13.48
C PRO A 158 -8.31 -10.25 12.72
N VAL A 159 -9.52 -10.66 12.31
CA VAL A 159 -10.50 -9.81 11.62
C VAL A 159 -10.92 -8.61 12.48
N PHE A 160 -11.25 -8.85 13.75
CA PHE A 160 -11.64 -7.79 14.67
C PHE A 160 -10.48 -6.85 14.95
N ARG A 161 -9.27 -7.39 15.21
CA ARG A 161 -8.09 -6.58 15.49
C ARG A 161 -7.65 -5.72 14.31
N LEU A 162 -7.69 -6.25 13.09
CA LEU A 162 -7.36 -5.49 11.88
C LEU A 162 -8.39 -4.38 11.62
N SER A 163 -9.67 -4.70 11.81
CA SER A 163 -10.74 -3.71 11.62
C SER A 163 -10.65 -2.61 12.68
N LEU A 164 -10.37 -2.99 13.93
CA LEU A 164 -10.17 -2.06 15.03
C LEU A 164 -8.93 -1.20 14.84
N SER A 165 -7.81 -1.77 14.37
CA SER A 165 -6.58 -1.01 14.15
C SER A 165 -6.78 0.03 13.05
N LEU A 166 -7.33 -0.35 11.89
CA LEU A 166 -7.57 0.58 10.77
C LEU A 166 -8.58 1.68 11.11
N SER A 167 -9.66 1.35 11.82
CA SER A 167 -10.65 2.35 12.24
C SER A 167 -10.07 3.32 13.27
N THR A 168 -9.27 2.81 14.21
CA THR A 168 -8.59 3.62 15.23
C THR A 168 -7.53 4.52 14.59
N ILE A 169 -6.75 4.02 13.63
CA ILE A 169 -5.79 4.82 12.86
C ILE A 169 -6.52 6.00 12.21
N LEU A 170 -7.63 5.76 11.50
CA LEU A 170 -8.36 6.82 10.82
C LEU A 170 -8.96 7.84 11.80
N LEU A 171 -9.54 7.37 12.91
CA LEU A 171 -10.12 8.25 13.93
C LEU A 171 -9.04 9.13 14.57
N LEU A 172 -7.95 8.51 15.05
CA LEU A 172 -6.84 9.23 15.66
C LEU A 172 -6.16 10.18 14.68
N TYR A 173 -5.97 9.76 13.42
CA TYR A 173 -5.35 10.60 12.40
C TYR A 173 -6.15 11.90 12.22
N ARG A 174 -7.47 11.81 12.08
CA ARG A 174 -8.35 12.99 11.93
C ARG A 174 -8.35 13.89 13.17
N LEU A 175 -8.47 13.31 14.35
CA LEU A 175 -8.48 14.07 15.61
C LEU A 175 -7.15 14.77 15.85
N LEU A 176 -6.03 14.06 15.67
CA LEU A 176 -4.67 14.61 15.82
C LEU A 176 -4.40 15.68 14.76
N PHE A 177 -4.68 15.40 13.48
CA PHE A 177 -4.49 16.37 12.40
C PHE A 177 -5.23 17.68 12.72
N ARG A 178 -6.52 17.60 13.07
CA ARG A 178 -7.31 18.77 13.46
C ARG A 178 -6.76 19.47 14.70
N PHE A 179 -6.37 18.72 15.73
CA PHE A 179 -5.80 19.27 16.95
C PHE A 179 -4.54 20.08 16.65
N PHE A 180 -3.59 19.52 15.89
CA PHE A 180 -2.36 20.21 15.51
C PHE A 180 -2.59 21.38 14.56
N THR A 181 -3.56 21.30 13.64
CA THR A 181 -3.96 22.46 12.82
C THR A 181 -4.51 23.59 13.70
N ARG A 182 -5.38 23.29 14.66
CA ARG A 182 -5.93 24.28 15.60
C ARG A 182 -4.86 24.85 16.51
N LEU A 183 -3.96 24.01 17.03
CA LEU A 183 -2.84 24.42 17.85
C LEU A 183 -1.92 25.37 17.07
N ARG A 184 -1.60 25.05 15.81
CA ARG A 184 -0.82 25.93 14.93
C ARG A 184 -1.51 27.28 14.75
N LEU A 185 -2.80 27.31 14.43
CA LEU A 185 -3.55 28.55 14.25
C LEU A 185 -3.59 29.39 15.53
N ALA A 186 -3.82 28.76 16.69
CA ALA A 186 -3.81 29.43 17.99
C ALA A 186 -2.43 29.98 18.36
N LEU A 187 -1.34 29.32 17.94
CA LEU A 187 0.02 29.80 18.18
C LEU A 187 0.47 30.88 17.19
N LEU A 188 -0.18 31.00 16.03
CA LEU A 188 0.04 32.08 15.05
C LEU A 188 -0.74 33.34 15.41
N ASP A 189 -1.81 33.24 16.20
CA ASP A 189 -2.56 34.37 16.73
C ASP A 189 -1.63 35.35 17.49
N PRO A 190 -1.74 36.67 17.27
CA PRO A 190 -1.01 37.68 18.04
C PRO A 190 -1.08 37.48 19.57
N SER A 191 -2.20 36.98 20.08
CA SER A 191 -2.38 36.71 21.52
C SER A 191 -1.35 35.75 22.12
N ALA A 192 -0.76 34.87 21.31
CA ALA A 192 0.21 33.85 21.72
C ALA A 192 1.67 34.31 21.63
N GLU A 193 1.94 35.58 21.31
CA GLU A 193 3.30 36.14 21.21
C GLU A 193 4.18 35.90 22.46
N PRO A 194 3.69 36.04 23.71
CA PRO A 194 4.50 35.78 24.90
C PRO A 194 5.06 34.36 24.97
N PHE A 195 4.32 33.38 24.43
CA PHE A 195 4.77 31.99 24.36
C PHE A 195 5.88 31.79 23.31
N ARG A 196 5.77 32.48 22.15
CA ARG A 196 6.76 32.40 21.08
C ARG A 196 8.13 32.94 21.52
N VAL A 197 8.12 34.05 22.25
CA VAL A 197 9.34 34.66 22.80
C VAL A 197 9.95 33.79 23.89
N ARG A 198 9.13 33.19 24.77
CA ARG A 198 9.62 32.36 25.88
C ARG A 198 10.26 31.04 25.42
N ARG A 199 9.76 30.43 24.33
CA ARG A 199 10.23 29.13 23.82
C ARG A 199 10.36 29.15 22.28
N PRO A 200 11.41 29.77 21.72
CA PRO A 200 11.52 29.98 20.28
C PRO A 200 11.61 28.67 19.48
N THR A 201 12.36 27.68 19.97
CA THR A 201 12.54 26.39 19.26
C THR A 201 11.25 25.58 19.17
N ILE A 202 10.52 25.47 20.28
CA ILE A 202 9.25 24.72 20.34
C ILE A 202 8.18 25.46 19.54
N SER A 203 8.14 26.79 19.64
CA SER A 203 7.23 27.61 18.85
C SER A 203 7.48 27.39 17.35
N ARG A 204 8.73 27.50 16.86
CA ARG A 204 9.06 27.25 15.46
C ARG A 204 8.66 25.86 14.98
N ALA A 205 8.89 24.84 15.82
CA ALA A 205 8.50 23.47 15.49
C ALA A 205 6.98 23.34 15.37
N LEU A 206 6.21 23.90 16.30
CA LEU A 206 4.74 23.81 16.31
C LEU A 206 4.05 24.72 15.28
N THR A 207 4.63 25.87 14.94
CA THR A 207 4.09 26.78 13.92
C THR A 207 4.44 26.36 12.50
N SER A 208 5.32 25.37 12.32
CA SER A 208 5.71 24.85 11.01
C SER A 208 4.50 24.34 10.22
N MET A 209 4.57 24.41 8.89
CA MET A 209 3.53 23.88 8.00
C MET A 209 3.34 22.37 8.16
N TYR A 210 4.41 21.67 8.53
CA TYR A 210 4.43 20.21 8.62
C TYR A 210 3.89 19.66 9.95
N THR A 211 3.70 20.50 10.97
CA THR A 211 3.24 20.07 12.31
C THR A 211 1.98 19.21 12.27
N PRO A 212 0.92 19.56 11.52
CA PRO A 212 -0.28 18.73 11.47
C PRO A 212 -0.04 17.35 10.87
N ALA A 213 0.75 17.26 9.81
CA ALA A 213 1.11 15.99 9.17
C ALA A 213 1.99 15.10 10.08
N VAL A 214 2.98 15.69 10.75
CA VAL A 214 3.87 14.99 11.70
C VAL A 214 3.11 14.52 12.94
N GLY A 215 2.21 15.35 13.47
CA GLY A 215 1.39 14.97 14.61
C GLY A 215 0.36 13.88 14.27
N ALA A 216 -0.25 13.95 13.09
CA ALA A 216 -1.21 12.96 12.63
C ALA A 216 -0.57 11.59 12.33
N SER A 217 0.71 11.53 11.93
CA SER A 217 1.40 10.26 11.66
C SER A 217 1.52 9.38 12.90
N MET A 218 1.48 9.96 14.11
CA MET A 218 1.43 9.20 15.38
C MET A 218 0.19 8.30 15.49
N ALA A 219 -0.89 8.59 14.74
CA ALA A 219 -2.02 7.68 14.64
C ALA A 219 -1.62 6.29 14.12
N GLY A 220 -0.51 6.18 13.37
CA GLY A 220 0.03 4.92 12.89
C GLY A 220 0.45 3.96 14.01
N PHE A 221 0.69 4.42 15.24
CA PHE A 221 0.95 3.54 16.38
C PHE A 221 -0.24 2.61 16.69
N ALA A 222 -1.47 2.98 16.30
CA ALA A 222 -2.63 2.09 16.43
C ALA A 222 -2.53 0.82 15.57
N LEU A 223 -1.59 0.76 14.61
CA LEU A 223 -1.26 -0.49 13.91
C LEU A 223 -0.69 -1.57 14.87
N ALA A 224 -0.11 -1.17 16.00
CA ALA A 224 0.39 -2.10 17.02
C ALA A 224 -0.71 -2.97 17.65
N ALA A 225 -1.98 -2.54 17.59
CA ALA A 225 -3.12 -3.33 18.05
C ALA A 225 -3.35 -4.60 17.21
N TYR A 226 -2.87 -4.60 15.96
CA TYR A 226 -2.87 -5.80 15.12
C TYR A 226 -1.66 -6.67 15.46
N PRO A 227 -1.82 -8.00 15.63
CA PRO A 227 -0.72 -8.90 15.96
C PRO A 227 0.43 -8.81 14.95
N ALA A 228 1.62 -9.20 15.39
CA ALA A 228 2.85 -9.20 14.59
C ALA A 228 2.86 -10.31 13.53
N GLU A 229 1.89 -10.26 12.63
CA GLU A 229 1.75 -11.18 11.49
C GLU A 229 2.40 -10.59 10.23
N GLN A 230 2.69 -11.44 9.24
CA GLN A 230 3.27 -11.06 7.95
C GLN A 230 2.49 -9.93 7.25
N LEU A 231 1.17 -9.83 7.47
CA LEU A 231 0.35 -8.74 6.93
C LEU A 231 0.78 -7.36 7.44
N ARG A 232 1.15 -7.23 8.72
CA ARG A 232 1.58 -5.95 9.31
C ARG A 232 2.87 -5.45 8.66
N VAL A 233 3.83 -6.37 8.50
CA VAL A 233 5.09 -6.11 7.80
C VAL A 233 4.84 -5.75 6.34
N THR A 234 3.94 -6.47 5.67
CA THR A 234 3.59 -6.22 4.26
C THR A 234 2.97 -4.83 4.07
N ILE A 235 2.07 -4.42 4.98
CA ILE A 235 1.47 -3.08 4.97
C ILE A 235 2.57 -2.02 5.19
N ALA A 236 3.44 -2.21 6.17
CA ALA A 236 4.53 -1.27 6.46
C ALA A 236 5.50 -1.12 5.28
N ILE A 237 5.92 -2.22 4.65
CA ILE A 237 6.78 -2.20 3.47
C ILE A 237 6.05 -1.54 2.29
N TYR A 238 4.77 -1.87 2.08
CA TYR A 238 3.97 -1.27 1.02
C TYR A 238 3.84 0.25 1.18
N THR A 239 3.45 0.74 2.36
CA THR A 239 3.33 2.17 2.61
C THR A 239 4.68 2.89 2.53
N SER A 240 5.76 2.24 2.96
CA SER A 240 7.11 2.80 2.84
C SER A 240 7.53 3.00 1.39
N PHE A 241 7.28 2.02 0.52
CA PHE A 241 7.57 2.16 -0.90
C PHE A 241 6.73 3.26 -1.57
N ARG A 242 5.47 3.43 -1.14
CA ARG A 242 4.64 4.56 -1.61
C ARG A 242 5.13 5.90 -1.10
N ALA A 243 5.53 5.99 0.16
CA ALA A 243 6.10 7.19 0.73
C ALA A 243 7.41 7.58 0.02
N LEU A 244 8.28 6.60 -0.25
CA LEU A 244 9.52 6.80 -1.01
C LEU A 244 9.25 7.20 -2.46
N GLU A 245 8.19 6.65 -3.08
CA GLU A 245 7.76 7.05 -4.43
C GLU A 245 7.34 8.52 -4.45
N PHE A 246 6.50 8.96 -3.50
CA PHE A 246 6.05 10.35 -3.42
C PHE A 246 7.22 11.29 -3.11
N ALA A 247 8.10 10.90 -2.20
CA ALA A 247 9.32 11.65 -1.91
C ALA A 247 10.26 11.73 -3.11
N TRP A 248 10.41 10.63 -3.88
CA TRP A 248 11.19 10.62 -5.11
C TRP A 248 10.61 11.58 -6.15
N ASN A 249 9.28 11.55 -6.36
CA ASN A 249 8.62 12.48 -7.29
C ASN A 249 8.88 13.92 -6.86
N TYR A 250 8.73 14.24 -5.57
CA TYR A 250 9.03 15.57 -5.05
C TYR A 250 10.46 16.03 -5.34
N VAL A 251 11.45 15.18 -5.08
CA VAL A 251 12.87 15.51 -5.33
C VAL A 251 13.17 15.61 -6.83
N GLU A 252 12.49 14.81 -7.66
CA GLU A 252 12.60 14.85 -9.12
C GLU A 252 11.99 16.13 -9.71
N ASP A 253 10.75 16.46 -9.31
CA ASP A 253 9.97 17.59 -9.81
C ASP A 253 10.56 18.93 -9.32
N ALA A 254 11.18 18.95 -8.12
CA ALA A 254 11.97 20.10 -7.65
C ALA A 254 13.27 20.34 -8.45
N GLY A 255 13.66 19.41 -9.32
CA GLY A 255 14.89 19.49 -10.13
C GLY A 255 16.17 19.15 -9.37
N MET A 256 16.07 18.55 -8.18
CA MET A 256 17.24 18.19 -7.35
C MET A 256 17.98 16.96 -7.89
N VAL A 257 17.30 16.07 -8.62
CA VAL A 257 17.91 14.84 -9.17
C VAL A 257 18.63 15.09 -10.49
N TRP A 258 17.92 15.67 -11.47
CA TRP A 258 18.42 15.80 -12.84
C TRP A 258 19.05 17.17 -13.13
N GLY A 259 18.89 18.11 -12.20
CA GLY A 259 19.33 19.49 -12.38
C GLY A 259 18.40 20.28 -13.29
N ARG A 260 18.74 21.56 -13.45
CA ARG A 260 18.07 22.48 -14.37
C ARG A 260 18.97 22.72 -15.57
N GLU A 261 18.37 22.81 -16.75
CA GLU A 261 19.05 23.25 -17.97
C GLU A 261 19.44 24.73 -17.84
N ARG A 262 20.38 25.19 -18.68
CA ARG A 262 20.87 26.59 -18.69
C ARG A 262 19.75 27.63 -18.89
N ASN A 263 18.63 27.20 -19.48
CA ASN A 263 17.47 28.02 -19.78
C ASN A 263 16.43 28.01 -18.64
N GLY A 264 16.77 27.48 -17.46
CA GLY A 264 15.88 27.37 -16.30
C GLY A 264 14.90 26.20 -16.33
N ARG A 265 14.78 25.47 -17.45
CA ARG A 265 13.89 24.31 -17.59
C ARG A 265 14.41 23.10 -16.83
N LEU A 266 13.50 22.30 -16.25
CA LEU A 266 13.86 21.05 -15.59
C LEU A 266 14.42 20.05 -16.61
N ARG A 267 15.59 19.47 -16.31
CA ARG A 267 16.18 18.46 -17.18
C ARG A 267 15.34 17.19 -17.14
N LYS A 268 14.92 16.70 -18.30
CA LYS A 268 14.08 15.49 -18.39
C LYS A 268 14.87 14.24 -17.96
N ARG A 269 14.17 13.31 -17.31
CA ARG A 269 14.68 11.98 -16.94
C ARG A 269 15.30 11.27 -18.17
N PRO A 270 16.49 10.65 -18.04
CA PRO A 270 17.07 9.83 -19.10
C PRO A 270 16.15 8.68 -19.52
N TRP A 271 16.09 8.40 -20.82
CA TRP A 271 15.19 7.38 -21.39
C TRP A 271 15.45 5.95 -20.88
N TRP A 272 16.67 5.67 -20.42
CA TRP A 272 17.07 4.37 -19.89
C TRP A 272 16.80 4.23 -18.39
N PHE A 273 16.62 5.33 -17.66
CA PHE A 273 16.41 5.30 -16.21
C PHE A 273 14.95 5.00 -15.88
N GLY A 274 14.72 4.01 -15.03
CA GLY A 274 13.36 3.66 -14.62
C GLY A 274 13.31 2.58 -13.55
N SER A 275 12.09 2.20 -13.17
CA SER A 275 11.85 1.23 -12.09
C SER A 275 12.46 -0.15 -12.33
N TRP A 276 12.80 -0.49 -13.58
CA TRP A 276 13.45 -1.76 -13.93
C TRP A 276 14.85 -1.89 -13.31
N MET A 277 15.54 -0.77 -13.02
CA MET A 277 16.89 -0.79 -12.43
C MET A 277 16.93 -1.34 -11.00
N MET A 278 15.77 -1.42 -10.33
CA MET A 278 15.67 -2.11 -9.04
C MET A 278 15.76 -3.63 -9.19
N GLN A 279 15.49 -4.19 -10.38
CA GLN A 279 15.42 -5.64 -10.60
C GLN A 279 16.77 -6.36 -10.42
N PRO A 280 17.90 -5.88 -10.95
CA PRO A 280 19.20 -6.51 -10.70
C PRO A 280 19.49 -6.69 -9.20
N LEU A 281 19.30 -5.64 -8.40
CA LEU A 281 19.53 -5.73 -6.95
C LEU A 281 18.51 -6.63 -6.26
N ALA A 282 17.23 -6.53 -6.64
CA ALA A 282 16.17 -7.34 -6.07
C ALA A 282 16.38 -8.84 -6.35
N PHE A 283 16.66 -9.21 -7.60
CA PHE A 283 16.87 -10.60 -7.99
C PHE A 283 18.21 -11.14 -7.50
N GLY A 284 19.27 -10.33 -7.41
CA GLY A 284 20.52 -10.74 -6.79
C GLY A 284 20.33 -11.16 -5.33
N GLN A 285 19.65 -10.33 -4.54
CA GLN A 285 19.33 -10.66 -3.15
C GLN A 285 18.39 -11.87 -3.05
N LEU A 286 17.35 -11.90 -3.89
CA LEU A 286 16.35 -12.97 -3.88
C LEU A 286 16.96 -14.33 -4.25
N LEU A 287 17.84 -14.39 -5.27
CA LEU A 287 18.51 -15.63 -5.65
C LEU A 287 19.49 -16.09 -4.56
N HIS A 288 20.22 -15.15 -3.94
CA HIS A 288 21.08 -15.48 -2.81
C HIS A 288 20.29 -16.05 -1.63
N ALA A 289 19.15 -15.43 -1.27
CA ALA A 289 18.27 -15.94 -0.22
C ALA A 289 17.63 -17.28 -0.60
N PHE A 290 17.23 -17.44 -1.86
CA PHE A 290 16.67 -18.69 -2.39
C PHE A 290 17.63 -19.87 -2.23
N VAL A 291 18.93 -19.67 -2.38
CA VAL A 291 19.93 -20.75 -2.27
C VAL A 291 20.38 -20.97 -0.83
N PHE A 292 20.72 -19.92 -0.08
CA PHE A 292 21.32 -20.07 1.26
C PHE A 292 20.34 -19.99 2.43
N ASP A 293 19.22 -19.30 2.27
CA ASP A 293 18.31 -18.91 3.36
C ASP A 293 16.83 -19.07 2.94
N GLN A 294 16.43 -20.30 2.59
CA GLN A 294 15.10 -20.61 2.08
C GLN A 294 13.96 -20.02 2.90
N GLU A 295 14.04 -20.13 4.23
CA GLU A 295 12.98 -19.70 5.14
C GLU A 295 12.69 -18.19 5.03
N CYS A 296 13.66 -17.42 4.53
CA CYS A 296 13.55 -15.98 4.30
C CYS A 296 13.06 -15.66 2.88
N PHE A 297 12.87 -16.65 2.02
CA PHE A 297 12.44 -16.47 0.63
C PHE A 297 10.90 -16.49 0.51
N PRO A 298 10.30 -15.65 -0.35
CA PRO A 298 8.85 -15.65 -0.54
C PRO A 298 8.33 -16.98 -1.12
N LYS A 299 7.43 -17.67 -0.40
CA LYS A 299 6.89 -18.99 -0.81
C LYS A 299 6.26 -19.00 -2.21
N GLY A 300 5.51 -17.94 -2.56
CA GLY A 300 4.90 -17.84 -3.89
C GLY A 300 5.93 -17.79 -5.03
N TYR A 301 7.12 -17.24 -4.78
CA TYR A 301 8.22 -17.32 -5.75
C TYR A 301 8.85 -18.71 -5.76
N ASP A 302 8.98 -19.37 -4.61
CA ASP A 302 9.60 -20.70 -4.48
C ASP A 302 8.83 -21.70 -5.35
N ASP A 303 7.52 -21.81 -5.12
CA ASP A 303 6.64 -22.72 -5.85
C ASP A 303 6.64 -22.42 -7.36
N PHE A 304 6.62 -21.14 -7.73
CA PHE A 304 6.60 -20.70 -9.12
C PHE A 304 7.92 -21.01 -9.84
N ILE A 305 9.07 -20.75 -9.21
CA ILE A 305 10.38 -21.03 -9.81
C ILE A 305 10.58 -22.54 -9.94
N MET A 306 10.31 -23.31 -8.88
CA MET A 306 10.49 -24.77 -8.90
C MET A 306 9.64 -25.44 -9.98
N LYS A 307 8.37 -25.03 -10.12
CA LYS A 307 7.46 -25.57 -11.13
C LYS A 307 7.93 -25.30 -12.57
N ASN A 308 8.56 -24.16 -12.81
CA ASN A 308 9.01 -23.73 -14.13
C ASN A 308 10.50 -24.01 -14.39
N SER A 309 11.18 -24.79 -13.54
CA SER A 309 12.63 -25.07 -13.63
C SER A 309 12.97 -26.53 -13.96
N SER A 310 12.03 -27.28 -14.55
CA SER A 310 12.18 -28.73 -14.77
C SER A 310 13.34 -29.14 -15.69
N ALA A 311 13.88 -28.25 -16.53
CA ALA A 311 15.04 -28.56 -17.36
C ALA A 311 16.37 -28.64 -16.57
N TYR A 312 16.43 -27.96 -15.43
CA TYR A 312 17.60 -27.95 -14.52
C TYR A 312 17.34 -28.75 -13.25
N LEU A 313 16.07 -28.87 -12.85
CA LEU A 313 15.63 -29.57 -11.66
C LEU A 313 14.89 -30.84 -12.07
N HIS A 314 15.61 -31.96 -12.02
CA HIS A 314 15.12 -33.24 -12.51
C HIS A 314 14.10 -33.85 -11.55
N PRO A 315 12.82 -34.02 -11.97
CA PRO A 315 11.86 -34.79 -11.20
C PRO A 315 12.29 -36.26 -11.16
N ARG A 316 11.71 -37.02 -10.24
CA ARG A 316 11.95 -38.47 -10.14
C ARG A 316 11.58 -39.14 -11.48
N PRO A 317 12.49 -39.91 -12.10
CA PRO A 317 12.19 -40.65 -13.32
C PRO A 317 11.11 -41.72 -13.09
N GLU A 318 10.26 -41.97 -14.10
CA GLU A 318 9.12 -42.89 -14.01
C GLU A 318 9.55 -44.36 -13.76
N GLY A 319 10.74 -44.76 -14.22
CA GLY A 319 11.29 -46.10 -14.02
C GLY A 319 12.19 -46.28 -12.79
N TYR A 320 12.31 -45.28 -11.91
CA TYR A 320 13.27 -45.34 -10.80
C TYR A 320 12.74 -46.19 -9.61
N PRO A 321 13.47 -47.21 -9.13
CA PRO A 321 13.00 -48.15 -8.12
C PRO A 321 12.42 -47.47 -6.87
N ALA A 322 11.24 -47.91 -6.42
CA ALA A 322 10.54 -47.33 -5.26
C ALA A 322 11.38 -47.34 -3.97
N ALA A 323 12.25 -48.35 -3.83
CA ALA A 323 13.13 -48.54 -2.67
C ALA A 323 14.27 -47.52 -2.56
N LEU A 324 14.65 -46.87 -3.66
CA LEU A 324 15.73 -45.89 -3.68
C LEU A 324 15.17 -44.46 -3.52
N GLU A 325 15.84 -43.66 -2.69
CA GLU A 325 15.46 -42.26 -2.47
C GLU A 325 15.90 -41.38 -3.64
N TRP A 326 14.97 -40.59 -4.19
CA TRP A 326 15.30 -39.53 -5.14
C TRP A 326 15.41 -38.18 -4.41
N PRO A 327 16.46 -37.39 -4.61
CA PRO A 327 16.60 -36.11 -3.95
C PRO A 327 15.46 -35.17 -4.38
N LYS A 328 14.73 -34.64 -3.39
CA LYS A 328 13.73 -33.60 -3.65
C LYS A 328 14.41 -32.37 -4.23
N THR A 329 13.72 -31.66 -5.12
CA THR A 329 14.18 -30.43 -5.76
C THR A 329 14.82 -29.42 -4.80
N ARG A 330 14.30 -29.34 -3.57
CA ARG A 330 14.84 -28.44 -2.55
C ARG A 330 16.20 -28.87 -2.01
N LYS A 331 16.39 -30.17 -1.75
CA LYS A 331 17.70 -30.73 -1.36
C LYS A 331 18.76 -30.52 -2.46
N VAL A 332 18.34 -30.54 -3.73
CA VAL A 332 19.21 -30.22 -4.87
C VAL A 332 19.71 -28.77 -4.79
N VAL A 333 18.83 -27.80 -4.48
CA VAL A 333 19.24 -26.39 -4.29
C VAL A 333 20.12 -26.21 -3.05
N ASP A 334 19.81 -26.89 -1.95
CA ASP A 334 20.66 -26.85 -0.75
C ASP A 334 22.04 -27.47 -1.01
N SER A 335 22.13 -28.48 -1.88
CA SER A 335 23.40 -29.03 -2.36
C SER A 335 24.22 -28.02 -3.15
N LEU A 336 23.60 -27.19 -3.99
CA LEU A 336 24.31 -26.09 -4.68
C LEU A 336 24.87 -25.07 -3.67
N ALA A 337 24.14 -24.79 -2.60
CA ALA A 337 24.62 -23.94 -1.51
C ALA A 337 25.84 -24.56 -0.80
N GLN A 338 25.81 -25.87 -0.57
CA GLN A 338 26.94 -26.60 0.02
C GLN A 338 28.15 -26.66 -0.91
N MET A 339 27.96 -26.91 -2.21
CA MET A 339 29.03 -26.86 -3.21
C MET A 339 29.72 -25.50 -3.22
N ALA A 340 28.96 -24.40 -3.11
CA ALA A 340 29.53 -23.08 -2.98
C ALA A 340 30.35 -22.92 -1.69
N ARG A 341 29.90 -23.44 -0.55
CA ARG A 341 30.68 -23.42 0.70
C ARG A 341 31.96 -24.26 0.63
N LEU A 342 31.94 -25.33 -0.17
CA LEU A 342 33.09 -26.21 -0.43
C LEU A 342 33.99 -25.71 -1.58
N ASN A 343 33.88 -24.44 -1.97
CA ASN A 343 34.65 -23.84 -3.07
C ASN A 343 34.52 -24.61 -4.40
N TRP A 344 33.31 -25.00 -4.77
CA TRP A 344 32.96 -25.57 -6.08
C TRP A 344 33.82 -26.78 -6.48
N PRO A 345 33.60 -27.95 -5.85
CA PRO A 345 34.39 -29.14 -6.12
C PRO A 345 34.28 -29.61 -7.59
N PRO A 346 35.35 -30.23 -8.14
CA PRO A 346 35.29 -30.85 -9.46
C PRO A 346 34.31 -32.02 -9.47
N HIS A 347 33.77 -32.33 -10.63
CA HIS A 347 33.12 -33.61 -10.87
C HIS A 347 34.17 -34.64 -11.29
N VAL A 348 34.17 -35.78 -10.63
CA VAL A 348 34.91 -36.97 -11.05
C VAL A 348 33.85 -38.00 -11.45
N SER A 349 33.85 -38.44 -12.70
CA SER A 349 32.82 -39.38 -13.15
C SER A 349 33.11 -40.79 -12.64
N PRO A 350 32.14 -41.46 -11.98
CA PRO A 350 32.29 -42.86 -11.58
C PRO A 350 32.49 -43.79 -12.79
N ILE A 351 31.98 -43.38 -13.96
CA ILE A 351 32.08 -44.12 -15.21
C ILE A 351 33.54 -44.23 -15.69
N LEU A 352 34.35 -43.17 -15.53
CA LEU A 352 35.76 -43.19 -15.95
C LEU A 352 36.71 -43.68 -14.84
N PHE A 353 36.34 -43.49 -13.57
CA PHE A 353 37.20 -43.81 -12.43
C PHE A 353 36.46 -44.67 -11.38
N PRO A 354 36.17 -45.94 -11.69
CA PRO A 354 35.39 -46.82 -10.82
C PRO A 354 36.11 -47.18 -9.49
N GLU A 355 37.44 -47.11 -9.46
CA GLU A 355 38.24 -47.50 -8.28
C GLU A 355 38.33 -46.41 -7.19
N LYS A 356 37.76 -45.22 -7.41
CA LYS A 356 37.81 -44.13 -6.41
C LYS A 356 36.64 -44.23 -5.44
N GLU A 357 36.93 -44.59 -4.19
CA GLU A 357 35.91 -44.80 -3.13
C GLU A 357 35.28 -43.50 -2.57
N GLN A 358 35.88 -42.31 -2.79
CA GLN A 358 35.35 -41.01 -2.34
C GLN A 358 35.21 -40.02 -3.51
N ILE A 359 34.15 -40.20 -4.29
CA ILE A 359 33.86 -39.38 -5.48
C ILE A 359 33.14 -38.07 -5.08
N LEU A 360 32.26 -38.14 -4.08
CA LEU A 360 31.49 -37.01 -3.57
C LEU A 360 31.88 -36.71 -2.12
N PRO A 361 31.90 -35.42 -1.71
CA PRO A 361 31.97 -35.06 -0.30
C PRO A 361 30.79 -35.66 0.47
N GLN A 362 31.01 -36.10 1.71
CA GLN A 362 29.98 -36.76 2.55
C GLN A 362 28.67 -35.98 2.64
N SER A 363 28.72 -34.64 2.64
CA SER A 363 27.52 -33.80 2.71
C SER A 363 26.65 -33.84 1.42
N LEU A 364 27.23 -34.30 0.30
CA LEU A 364 26.65 -34.33 -1.03
C LEU A 364 26.36 -35.76 -1.53
N GLU A 365 26.46 -36.80 -0.71
CA GLU A 365 26.19 -38.18 -1.16
C GLU A 365 24.75 -38.38 -1.65
N HIS A 366 23.79 -37.63 -1.09
CA HIS A 366 22.38 -37.73 -1.46
C HIS A 366 22.04 -37.27 -2.90
N ILE A 367 22.96 -36.60 -3.60
CA ILE A 367 22.79 -36.23 -5.02
C ILE A 367 23.42 -37.24 -5.99
N ALA A 368 24.06 -38.30 -5.48
CA ALA A 368 24.64 -39.40 -6.25
C ALA A 368 23.70 -39.94 -7.36
N PRO A 369 22.39 -40.17 -7.13
CA PRO A 369 21.49 -40.66 -8.18
C PRO A 369 21.41 -39.77 -9.43
N ILE A 370 21.74 -38.48 -9.31
CA ILE A 370 21.75 -37.53 -10.43
C ILE A 370 23.15 -37.41 -11.02
N THR A 371 24.18 -37.32 -10.17
CA THR A 371 25.56 -37.03 -10.61
C THR A 371 26.34 -38.25 -11.06
N ASP A 372 26.04 -39.44 -10.56
CA ASP A 372 26.75 -40.66 -10.93
C ASP A 372 26.56 -41.07 -12.40
N PRO A 373 25.33 -41.01 -12.97
CA PRO A 373 25.12 -41.26 -14.39
C PRO A 373 25.47 -40.06 -15.29
N ALA A 374 26.09 -38.99 -14.74
CA ALA A 374 26.39 -37.80 -15.51
C ALA A 374 27.44 -38.06 -16.61
N HIS A 375 27.32 -37.30 -17.71
CA HIS A 375 28.19 -37.45 -18.85
C HIS A 375 29.66 -37.17 -18.48
N PRO A 376 30.61 -38.06 -18.83
CA PRO A 376 31.99 -38.00 -18.33
C PRO A 376 32.79 -36.75 -18.77
N LEU A 377 32.34 -36.05 -19.82
CA LEU A 377 32.93 -34.77 -20.25
C LEU A 377 32.64 -33.59 -19.32
N ILE A 378 31.72 -33.75 -18.36
CA ILE A 378 31.39 -32.68 -17.42
C ILE A 378 32.47 -32.62 -16.33
N THR A 379 33.09 -31.46 -16.15
CA THR A 379 34.21 -31.29 -15.21
C THR A 379 33.83 -30.67 -13.87
N SER A 380 32.66 -30.02 -13.80
CA SER A 380 32.18 -29.32 -12.60
C SER A 380 30.97 -30.02 -12.00
N LEU A 381 30.98 -30.18 -10.67
CA LEU A 381 29.92 -30.93 -9.96
C LEU A 381 28.55 -30.25 -10.09
N SER A 382 28.51 -28.92 -10.14
CA SER A 382 27.27 -28.18 -10.33
C SER A 382 26.66 -28.40 -11.72
N CYS A 383 27.47 -28.54 -12.77
CA CYS A 383 26.97 -28.86 -14.11
C CYS A 383 26.47 -30.31 -14.17
N ALA A 384 27.17 -31.24 -13.51
CA ALA A 384 26.74 -32.64 -13.44
C ALA A 384 25.39 -32.77 -12.72
N LEU A 385 25.16 -31.96 -11.68
CA LEU A 385 23.88 -31.94 -10.96
C LEU A 385 22.75 -31.30 -11.77
N LEU A 386 23.03 -30.21 -12.50
CA LEU A 386 22.01 -29.42 -13.19
C LEU A 386 21.63 -30.01 -14.55
N HIS A 387 22.56 -30.60 -15.28
CA HIS A 387 22.32 -31.17 -16.61
C HIS A 387 23.17 -32.42 -16.86
N PRO A 388 22.91 -33.53 -16.14
CA PRO A 388 23.73 -34.73 -16.19
C PRO A 388 23.85 -35.34 -17.58
N SER A 389 22.80 -35.26 -18.41
CA SER A 389 22.77 -35.89 -19.74
C SER A 389 23.48 -35.10 -20.84
N ASP A 390 23.61 -33.78 -20.70
CA ASP A 390 24.14 -32.91 -21.74
C ASP A 390 25.48 -32.28 -21.29
N PRO A 391 26.60 -32.46 -22.03
CA PRO A 391 27.87 -31.84 -21.64
C PRO A 391 27.89 -30.31 -21.89
N SER A 392 27.06 -29.81 -22.81
CA SER A 392 27.05 -28.40 -23.20
C SER A 392 26.00 -27.58 -22.44
N CYS A 393 26.44 -26.62 -21.63
CA CYS A 393 25.54 -25.74 -20.86
C CYS A 393 24.61 -24.88 -21.74
N THR A 394 25.07 -24.48 -22.93
CA THR A 394 24.31 -23.66 -23.88
C THR A 394 23.13 -24.42 -24.47
N ARG A 395 23.29 -25.71 -24.80
CA ARG A 395 22.21 -26.57 -25.27
C ARG A 395 21.13 -26.73 -24.21
N THR A 396 21.52 -26.93 -22.95
CA THR A 396 20.56 -27.01 -21.84
C THR A 396 19.80 -25.70 -21.68
N LEU A 397 20.47 -24.55 -21.78
CA LEU A 397 19.84 -23.23 -21.75
C LEU A 397 18.81 -23.07 -22.88
N LEU A 398 19.17 -23.40 -24.12
CA LEU A 398 18.23 -23.35 -25.25
C LEU A 398 17.04 -24.30 -25.07
N THR A 399 17.30 -25.52 -24.58
CA THR A 399 16.26 -26.50 -24.27
C THR A 399 15.29 -25.97 -23.21
N PHE A 400 15.80 -25.29 -22.18
CA PHE A 400 14.99 -24.62 -21.17
C PHE A 400 14.09 -23.55 -21.81
N TRP A 401 14.65 -22.68 -22.66
CA TRP A 401 13.87 -21.65 -23.34
C TRP A 401 12.74 -22.25 -24.18
N ILE A 402 13.03 -23.28 -24.98
CA ILE A 402 12.05 -23.92 -25.87
C ILE A 402 10.92 -24.58 -25.07
N ARG A 403 11.22 -25.22 -23.93
CA ARG A 403 10.23 -25.93 -23.12
C ARG A 403 9.43 -25.00 -22.19
N SER A 404 10.08 -24.01 -21.59
CA SER A 404 9.47 -23.16 -20.55
C SER A 404 8.74 -21.95 -21.13
N PHE A 405 9.16 -21.43 -22.30
CA PHE A 405 8.57 -20.21 -22.87
C PHE A 405 7.09 -20.39 -23.31
N PRO A 406 6.70 -21.42 -24.07
CA PRO A 406 5.31 -21.58 -24.51
C PRO A 406 4.27 -21.70 -23.37
N PRO A 407 4.47 -22.52 -22.32
CA PRO A 407 3.50 -22.58 -21.22
C PRO A 407 3.43 -21.27 -20.43
N LEU A 408 4.54 -20.56 -20.23
CA LEU A 408 4.55 -19.25 -19.59
C LEU A 408 3.84 -18.19 -20.42
N ALA A 409 4.03 -18.19 -21.74
CA ALA A 409 3.31 -17.30 -22.66
C ALA A 409 1.79 -17.52 -22.59
N ARG A 410 1.34 -18.78 -22.58
CA ARG A 410 -0.09 -19.13 -22.41
C ARG A 410 -0.62 -18.67 -21.05
N PHE A 411 0.15 -18.87 -19.99
CA PHE A 411 -0.22 -18.44 -18.63
C PHE A 411 -0.42 -16.92 -18.54
N PHE A 412 0.52 -16.12 -19.04
CA PHE A 412 0.38 -14.66 -19.02
C PHE A 412 -0.70 -14.15 -19.97
N LEU A 413 -0.90 -14.82 -21.11
CA LEU A 413 -1.99 -14.49 -22.03
C LEU A 413 -3.35 -14.65 -21.34
N LEU A 414 -3.56 -15.74 -20.59
CA LEU A 414 -4.78 -15.97 -19.82
C LEU A 414 -4.97 -14.93 -18.69
N ILE A 415 -3.91 -14.59 -17.95
CA ILE A 415 -4.01 -13.58 -16.90
C ILE A 415 -4.38 -12.22 -17.48
N TYR A 416 -3.69 -11.79 -18.53
CA TYR A 416 -3.96 -10.49 -19.12
C TYR A 416 -5.29 -10.44 -19.86
N SER A 417 -5.77 -11.55 -20.44
CA SER A 417 -7.09 -11.59 -21.06
C SER A 417 -8.19 -11.35 -20.03
N VAL A 418 -8.10 -11.96 -18.84
CA VAL A 418 -9.04 -11.71 -17.73
C VAL A 418 -9.03 -10.23 -17.31
N PHE A 419 -7.86 -9.60 -17.20
CA PHE A 419 -7.78 -8.18 -16.85
C PHE A 419 -8.27 -7.23 -17.95
N THR A 420 -8.40 -7.69 -19.19
CA THR A 420 -8.98 -6.89 -20.28
C THR A 420 -10.51 -6.92 -20.32
N ILE A 421 -11.17 -7.88 -19.65
CA ILE A 421 -12.64 -8.03 -19.63
C ILE A 421 -13.37 -6.75 -19.18
N PRO A 422 -12.96 -6.04 -18.11
CA PRO A 422 -13.62 -4.80 -17.70
C PRO A 422 -13.57 -3.68 -18.75
N ARG A 423 -12.67 -3.79 -19.73
CA ARG A 423 -12.49 -2.83 -20.83
C ARG A 423 -13.08 -3.35 -22.15
N TYR A 424 -14.14 -4.16 -22.09
CA TYR A 424 -14.78 -4.76 -23.27
C TYR A 424 -15.21 -3.74 -24.34
N LYS A 425 -15.62 -2.53 -23.94
CA LYS A 425 -15.97 -1.45 -24.89
C LYS A 425 -14.79 -1.07 -25.80
N HIS A 426 -13.59 -1.01 -25.24
CA HIS A 426 -12.37 -0.74 -26.00
C HIS A 426 -12.01 -1.91 -26.92
N LEU A 427 -12.27 -3.15 -26.47
CA LEU A 427 -12.09 -4.33 -27.30
C LEU A 427 -13.04 -4.33 -28.51
N TYR A 428 -14.27 -3.84 -28.33
CA TYR A 428 -15.25 -3.72 -29.40
C TYR A 428 -14.88 -2.68 -30.45
N HIS A 429 -14.49 -1.46 -30.02
CA HIS A 429 -14.15 -0.38 -30.95
C HIS A 429 -12.76 -0.56 -31.60
N TYR A 430 -11.81 -1.17 -30.89
CA TYR A 430 -10.43 -1.32 -31.36
C TYR A 430 -9.90 -2.75 -31.12
N PRO A 431 -10.43 -3.76 -31.82
CA PRO A 431 -10.10 -5.16 -31.55
C PRO A 431 -8.63 -5.50 -31.85
N VAL A 432 -8.13 -5.09 -33.02
CA VAL A 432 -6.77 -5.43 -33.47
C VAL A 432 -5.70 -4.82 -32.57
N THR A 433 -5.83 -3.55 -32.20
CA THR A 433 -4.84 -2.87 -31.35
C THR A 433 -4.88 -3.40 -29.92
N THR A 434 -6.07 -3.76 -29.41
CA THR A 434 -6.22 -4.36 -28.08
C THR A 434 -5.61 -5.76 -28.04
N LEU A 435 -5.85 -6.59 -29.05
CA LEU A 435 -5.29 -7.94 -29.15
C LEU A 435 -3.77 -7.90 -29.34
N ASN A 436 -3.24 -7.02 -30.20
CA ASN A 436 -1.80 -6.86 -30.38
C ASN A 436 -1.14 -6.40 -29.07
N ARG A 437 -1.73 -5.42 -28.37
CA ARG A 437 -1.23 -4.97 -27.07
C ARG A 437 -1.26 -6.06 -26.01
N LEU A 438 -2.32 -6.89 -26.00
CA LEU A 438 -2.44 -8.04 -25.11
C LEU A 438 -1.35 -9.08 -25.40
N ALA A 439 -1.18 -9.47 -26.66
CA ALA A 439 -0.16 -10.42 -27.09
C ALA A 439 1.26 -9.91 -26.78
N MET A 440 1.56 -8.65 -27.11
CA MET A 440 2.85 -8.03 -26.82
C MET A 440 3.15 -7.99 -25.32
N ARG A 441 2.16 -7.69 -24.47
CA ARG A 441 2.34 -7.72 -23.00
C ARG A 441 2.55 -9.13 -22.47
N ALA A 442 1.77 -10.11 -22.95
CA ALA A 442 1.93 -11.50 -22.55
C ALA A 442 3.31 -12.06 -22.96
N LEU A 443 3.73 -11.81 -24.20
CA LEU A 443 5.04 -12.23 -24.70
C LEU A 443 6.19 -11.52 -23.99
N SER A 444 6.08 -10.21 -23.75
CA SER A 444 7.13 -9.45 -23.05
C SER A 444 7.31 -9.95 -21.61
N MET A 445 6.22 -10.23 -20.90
CA MET A 445 6.28 -10.83 -19.57
C MET A 445 6.79 -12.27 -19.57
N ALA A 446 6.39 -13.09 -20.54
CA ALA A 446 6.91 -14.44 -20.69
C ALA A 446 8.43 -14.43 -20.95
N THR A 447 8.91 -13.53 -21.80
CA THR A 447 10.34 -13.30 -22.05
C THR A 447 11.05 -12.83 -20.79
N PHE A 448 10.49 -11.86 -20.07
CA PHE A 448 11.05 -11.35 -18.81
C PHE A 448 11.23 -12.48 -17.80
N VAL A 449 10.19 -13.29 -17.57
CA VAL A 449 10.22 -14.36 -16.55
C VAL A 449 11.09 -15.54 -16.99
N THR A 450 10.91 -16.03 -18.22
CA THR A 450 11.73 -17.14 -18.76
C THR A 450 13.19 -16.75 -18.79
N GLY A 451 13.50 -15.54 -19.27
CA GLY A 451 14.85 -14.99 -19.30
C GLY A 451 15.46 -14.91 -17.90
N SER A 452 14.74 -14.33 -16.94
CA SER A 452 15.22 -14.21 -15.56
C SER A 452 15.53 -15.57 -14.93
N ILE A 453 14.62 -16.55 -15.03
CA ILE A 453 14.83 -17.89 -14.47
C ILE A 453 15.97 -18.61 -15.20
N SER A 454 16.01 -18.53 -16.53
CA SER A 454 17.05 -19.17 -17.33
C SER A 454 18.43 -18.63 -16.99
N THR A 455 18.58 -17.31 -16.85
CA THR A 455 19.83 -16.66 -16.50
C THR A 455 20.23 -16.98 -15.06
N ALA A 456 19.28 -17.06 -14.13
CA ALA A 456 19.57 -17.48 -12.75
C ALA A 456 20.23 -18.87 -12.71
N TRP A 457 19.70 -19.87 -13.42
CA TRP A 457 20.30 -21.21 -13.49
C TRP A 457 21.57 -21.27 -14.33
N ALA A 458 21.55 -20.71 -15.55
CA ALA A 458 22.69 -20.74 -16.45
C ALA A 458 23.90 -19.97 -15.92
N SER A 459 23.67 -18.93 -15.10
CA SER A 459 24.76 -18.19 -14.45
C SER A 459 25.62 -19.08 -13.55
N ILE A 460 25.06 -20.11 -12.94
CA ILE A 460 25.79 -21.07 -12.09
C ILE A 460 26.87 -21.76 -12.93
N CYS A 461 26.48 -22.30 -14.09
CA CYS A 461 27.39 -22.96 -15.03
C CYS A 461 28.38 -21.96 -15.65
N PHE A 462 27.90 -20.77 -16.05
CA PHE A 462 28.74 -19.72 -16.62
C PHE A 462 29.88 -19.32 -15.68
N PHE A 463 29.58 -19.11 -14.39
CA PHE A 463 30.59 -18.75 -13.41
C PHE A 463 31.57 -19.89 -13.08
N GLN A 464 31.21 -21.17 -13.29
CA GLN A 464 32.19 -22.26 -13.17
C GLN A 464 33.23 -22.25 -14.28
N ASN A 465 32.83 -21.83 -15.48
CA ASN A 465 33.73 -21.78 -16.63
C ASN A 465 34.57 -20.49 -16.63
N TRP A 466 33.99 -19.39 -16.14
CA TRP A 466 34.64 -18.07 -16.22
C TRP A 466 35.47 -17.71 -14.99
N PHE A 467 35.08 -18.13 -13.78
CA PHE A 467 35.77 -17.76 -12.55
C PHE A 467 36.53 -18.93 -11.90
N PRO A 468 37.73 -18.68 -11.34
CA PRO A 468 38.44 -19.67 -10.52
C PRO A 468 37.60 -20.09 -9.31
N ARG A 469 37.70 -21.36 -8.88
CA ARG A 469 36.87 -21.96 -7.80
C ARG A 469 36.81 -21.16 -6.50
N SER A 470 37.90 -20.51 -6.11
CA SER A 470 38.01 -19.70 -4.89
C SER A 470 37.47 -18.28 -5.01
N PHE A 471 37.22 -17.79 -6.24
CA PHE A 471 36.73 -16.44 -6.45
C PHE A 471 35.22 -16.35 -6.17
N LEU A 472 34.85 -15.57 -5.16
CA LEU A 472 33.47 -15.26 -4.77
C LEU A 472 32.56 -16.50 -4.65
N PRO A 473 32.95 -17.53 -3.89
CA PRO A 473 32.30 -18.84 -3.94
C PRO A 473 30.79 -18.77 -3.66
N THR A 474 30.38 -17.99 -2.65
CA THR A 474 28.97 -17.79 -2.28
C THR A 474 28.29 -16.64 -3.01
N GLN A 475 29.03 -15.57 -3.35
CA GLN A 475 28.47 -14.37 -3.96
C GLN A 475 28.11 -14.56 -5.45
N ARG A 476 28.55 -15.64 -6.10
CA ARG A 476 28.12 -16.02 -7.46
C ARG A 476 26.60 -16.06 -7.63
N PHE A 477 25.86 -16.52 -6.62
CA PHE A 477 24.39 -16.54 -6.69
C PHE A 477 23.80 -15.12 -6.66
N PHE A 478 24.43 -14.18 -5.95
CA PHE A 478 24.01 -12.78 -6.01
C PHE A 478 24.27 -12.19 -7.40
N LEU A 479 25.45 -12.43 -7.98
CA LEU A 479 25.77 -11.98 -9.34
C LEU A 479 24.85 -12.61 -10.39
N GLY A 480 24.51 -13.89 -10.23
CA GLY A 480 23.59 -14.60 -11.12
C GLY A 480 22.19 -14.00 -11.10
N GLY A 481 21.68 -13.69 -9.92
CA GLY A 481 20.40 -13.00 -9.76
C GLY A 481 20.45 -11.56 -10.27
N PHE A 482 21.58 -10.88 -10.10
CA PHE A 482 21.81 -9.54 -10.66
C PHE A 482 21.75 -9.56 -12.19
N LEU A 483 22.40 -10.53 -12.82
CA LEU A 483 22.32 -10.76 -14.27
C LEU A 483 20.89 -11.08 -14.72
N ALA A 484 20.18 -11.92 -13.97
CA ALA A 484 18.78 -12.23 -14.23
C ALA A 484 17.88 -10.98 -14.17
N GLY A 485 18.17 -10.03 -13.28
CA GLY A 485 17.38 -8.80 -13.17
C GLY A 485 17.50 -7.85 -14.37
N PHE A 486 18.52 -7.97 -15.22
CA PHE A 486 18.61 -7.16 -16.46
C PHE A 486 17.48 -7.47 -17.45
N TRP A 487 16.86 -8.64 -17.38
CA TRP A 487 15.66 -8.93 -18.17
C TRP A 487 14.52 -7.96 -17.89
N GLY A 488 14.54 -7.26 -16.75
CA GLY A 488 13.60 -6.16 -16.47
C GLY A 488 13.60 -5.06 -17.54
N TRP A 489 14.65 -4.95 -18.35
CA TRP A 489 14.70 -4.06 -19.51
C TRP A 489 13.59 -4.33 -20.53
N VAL A 490 13.24 -5.60 -20.76
CA VAL A 490 12.18 -6.00 -21.71
C VAL A 490 10.84 -5.38 -21.33
N GLU A 491 10.55 -5.36 -20.03
CA GLU A 491 9.26 -4.90 -19.49
C GLU A 491 9.34 -3.47 -18.90
N ARG A 492 10.39 -2.69 -19.25
CA ARG A 492 10.65 -1.37 -18.65
C ARG A 492 9.49 -0.36 -18.74
N ARG A 493 8.62 -0.50 -19.76
CA ARG A 493 7.52 0.43 -20.03
C ARG A 493 6.25 0.13 -19.23
N HIS A 494 5.91 -1.13 -18.98
CA HIS A 494 4.64 -1.50 -18.34
C HIS A 494 4.78 -2.36 -17.07
N GLY A 495 5.99 -2.83 -16.74
CA GLY A 495 6.26 -3.73 -15.61
C GLY A 495 6.41 -3.09 -14.25
N ARG A 496 6.12 -1.79 -14.11
CA ARG A 496 6.37 -1.03 -12.87
C ARG A 496 5.79 -1.72 -11.62
N SER A 497 4.57 -2.23 -11.71
CA SER A 497 3.90 -2.91 -10.59
C SER A 497 4.63 -4.20 -10.19
N VAL A 498 5.07 -4.99 -11.17
CA VAL A 498 5.86 -6.20 -10.97
C VAL A 498 7.20 -5.86 -10.33
N PHE A 499 7.87 -4.82 -10.84
CA PHE A 499 9.18 -4.41 -10.32
C PHE A 499 9.14 -3.93 -8.87
N LEU A 500 8.12 -3.15 -8.53
CA LEU A 500 7.91 -2.72 -7.14
C LEU A 500 7.52 -3.91 -6.25
N TYR A 501 6.81 -4.90 -6.78
CA TYR A 501 6.48 -6.11 -6.04
C TYR A 501 7.73 -6.96 -5.74
N SER A 502 8.58 -7.23 -6.74
CA SER A 502 9.85 -7.95 -6.52
C SER A 502 10.81 -7.18 -5.62
N ALA A 503 10.87 -5.85 -5.74
CA ALA A 503 11.68 -5.02 -4.83
C ALA A 503 11.18 -5.10 -3.38
N ARG A 504 9.86 -5.03 -3.15
CA ARG A 504 9.27 -5.20 -1.81
C ARG A 504 9.53 -6.60 -1.24
N ALA A 505 9.39 -7.64 -2.05
CA ALA A 505 9.68 -9.01 -1.67
C ALA A 505 11.17 -9.20 -1.34
N SER A 506 12.06 -8.55 -2.09
CA SER A 506 13.49 -8.55 -1.82
C SER A 506 13.84 -7.85 -0.50
N VAL A 507 13.24 -6.70 -0.20
CA VAL A 507 13.45 -6.01 1.08
C VAL A 507 12.96 -6.84 2.27
N ASP A 508 11.78 -7.46 2.17
CA ASP A 508 11.27 -8.38 3.20
C ASP A 508 12.23 -9.56 3.42
N SER A 509 12.70 -10.16 2.31
CA SER A 509 13.66 -11.27 2.36
C SER A 509 15.00 -10.84 2.97
N LEU A 510 15.54 -9.69 2.56
CA LEU A 510 16.80 -9.15 3.07
C LEU A 510 16.72 -8.89 4.57
N TRP A 511 15.62 -8.29 5.04
CA TRP A 511 15.37 -8.06 6.45
C TRP A 511 15.43 -9.36 7.26
N LYS A 512 14.71 -10.39 6.79
CA LYS A 512 14.68 -11.72 7.43
C LYS A 512 16.05 -12.39 7.43
N VAL A 513 16.79 -12.32 6.32
CA VAL A 513 18.17 -12.84 6.23
C VAL A 513 19.09 -12.12 7.22
N GLY A 514 19.01 -10.80 7.32
CA GLY A 514 19.85 -10.03 8.24
C GLY A 514 19.53 -10.31 9.72
N VAL A 515 18.27 -10.60 10.06
CA VAL A 515 17.91 -11.06 11.42
C VAL A 515 18.51 -12.45 11.67
N LYS A 516 18.37 -13.39 10.73
CA LYS A 516 18.89 -14.76 10.85
C LYS A 516 20.42 -14.80 10.97
N ARG A 517 21.12 -14.00 10.16
CA ARG A 517 22.58 -13.88 10.14
C ARG A 517 23.12 -12.91 11.21
N ARG A 518 22.25 -12.36 12.06
CA ARG A 518 22.58 -11.42 13.14
C ARG A 518 23.30 -10.14 12.68
N TRP A 519 23.02 -9.69 11.45
CA TRP A 519 23.47 -8.36 10.96
C TRP A 519 22.79 -7.23 11.72
N TRP A 520 21.54 -7.43 12.12
CA TRP A 520 20.76 -6.51 12.95
C TRP A 520 19.89 -7.27 13.94
N LYS A 521 19.58 -6.61 15.07
CA LYS A 521 18.68 -7.14 16.09
C LYS A 521 17.23 -6.88 15.69
N ALA A 522 16.37 -7.90 15.76
CA ALA A 522 14.95 -7.74 15.50
C ALA A 522 14.31 -6.83 16.57
N MET A 523 13.93 -5.61 16.17
CA MET A 523 13.22 -4.68 17.05
C MET A 523 11.74 -5.10 17.18
N LYS A 524 11.26 -5.26 18.42
CA LYS A 524 9.85 -5.51 18.68
C LYS A 524 9.02 -4.32 18.19
N GLY A 525 8.14 -4.56 17.22
CA GLY A 525 7.28 -3.52 16.64
C GLY A 525 8.01 -2.54 15.71
N GLY A 526 9.18 -2.89 15.18
CA GLY A 526 9.89 -2.04 14.21
C GLY A 526 9.08 -1.74 12.95
N ASP A 527 8.20 -2.65 12.55
CA ASP A 527 7.26 -2.47 11.44
C ASP A 527 6.24 -1.36 11.68
N VAL A 528 5.82 -1.12 12.93
CA VAL A 528 4.94 -0.01 13.29
C VAL A 528 5.67 1.33 13.15
N TRP A 529 6.93 1.39 13.57
CA TRP A 529 7.77 2.59 13.38
C TRP A 529 8.00 2.92 11.91
N VAL A 530 8.30 1.90 11.10
CA VAL A 530 8.43 2.06 9.64
C VAL A 530 7.13 2.56 9.04
N PHE A 531 5.99 2.02 9.47
CA PHE A 531 4.67 2.51 9.02
C PHE A 531 4.42 3.96 9.42
N VAL A 532 4.68 4.35 10.67
CA VAL A 532 4.53 5.73 11.16
C VAL A 532 5.42 6.69 10.37
N ALA A 533 6.68 6.30 10.12
CA ALA A 533 7.61 7.09 9.30
C ALA A 533 7.10 7.23 7.86
N ALA A 534 6.56 6.17 7.26
CA ALA A 534 5.98 6.22 5.92
C ALA A 534 4.75 7.15 5.83
N VAL A 535 3.87 7.11 6.82
CA VAL A 535 2.71 8.02 6.91
C VAL A 535 3.18 9.46 7.12
N LEU A 536 4.22 9.69 7.92
CA LEU A 536 4.83 11.00 8.12
C LEU A 536 5.37 11.57 6.81
N VAL A 537 6.21 10.80 6.10
CA VAL A 537 6.80 11.23 4.82
C VAL A 537 5.70 11.53 3.79
N THR A 538 4.69 10.65 3.70
CA THR A 538 3.53 10.87 2.80
C THR A 538 2.80 12.16 3.17
N GLY A 539 2.57 12.40 4.47
CA GLY A 539 1.91 13.60 4.95
C GLY A 539 2.71 14.87 4.66
N VAL A 540 4.01 14.86 4.91
CA VAL A 540 4.93 16.00 4.68
C VAL A 540 5.03 16.34 3.20
N VAL A 541 5.20 15.33 2.33
CA VAL A 541 5.25 15.54 0.88
C VAL A 541 3.94 16.16 0.40
N TYR A 542 2.79 15.62 0.83
CA TYR A 542 1.48 16.14 0.42
C TYR A 542 1.18 17.55 0.95
N GLU A 543 1.72 17.97 2.11
CA GLU A 543 1.59 19.38 2.54
C GLU A 543 2.48 20.32 1.72
N LYS A 544 3.60 19.82 1.20
CA LYS A 544 4.55 20.65 0.45
C LYS A 544 4.14 20.82 -1.00
N ASP A 545 3.74 19.72 -1.62
CA ASP A 545 3.33 19.65 -3.01
C ASP A 545 2.39 18.45 -3.20
N ARG A 546 1.14 18.75 -3.54
CA ARG A 546 0.07 17.76 -3.69
C ARG A 546 0.21 16.99 -5.01
N GLU A 547 0.82 17.58 -6.04
CA GLU A 547 0.97 17.02 -7.38
C GLU A 547 1.95 15.84 -7.43
N CYS A 548 2.94 15.86 -6.53
CA CYS A 548 3.90 14.77 -6.32
C CYS A 548 3.24 13.40 -6.17
N VAL A 549 2.00 13.36 -5.66
CA VAL A 549 1.14 12.18 -5.69
C VAL A 549 0.43 12.15 -7.05
N ARG A 550 1.10 11.56 -8.05
CA ARG A 550 0.61 11.51 -9.45
C ARG A 550 -0.72 10.78 -9.65
N GLU A 551 -1.14 9.96 -8.69
CA GLU A 551 -2.37 9.17 -8.78
C GLU A 551 -3.55 9.90 -8.11
N GLU A 552 -4.53 10.31 -8.92
CA GLU A 552 -5.76 11.02 -8.48
C GLU A 552 -6.50 10.29 -7.34
N SER A 553 -6.65 8.97 -7.45
CA SER A 553 -7.30 8.14 -6.42
C SER A 553 -6.57 8.21 -5.09
N TRP A 554 -5.25 8.35 -5.12
CA TRP A 554 -4.43 8.47 -3.92
C TRP A 554 -4.49 9.87 -3.32
N ARG A 555 -4.49 10.93 -4.14
CA ARG A 555 -4.71 12.31 -3.67
C ARG A 555 -6.04 12.46 -2.95
N LYS A 556 -7.13 12.00 -3.59
CA LYS A 556 -8.47 11.96 -3.00
C LYS A 556 -8.54 11.06 -1.76
N GLY A 557 -7.73 10.01 -1.71
CA GLY A 557 -7.59 9.14 -0.54
C GLY A 557 -6.96 9.86 0.65
N ILE A 558 -5.84 10.57 0.45
CA ILE A 558 -5.13 11.31 1.50
C ILE A 558 -6.00 12.44 2.05
N SER A 559 -6.66 13.21 1.17
CA SER A 559 -7.60 14.27 1.58
C SER A 559 -8.76 13.70 2.40
N TRP A 560 -9.26 12.53 2.03
CA TRP A 560 -10.33 11.85 2.76
C TRP A 560 -9.85 11.37 4.13
N VAL A 561 -8.64 10.82 4.24
CA VAL A 561 -8.05 10.41 5.52
C VAL A 561 -7.90 11.63 6.45
N ARG A 562 -7.46 12.78 5.94
CA ARG A 562 -7.40 14.07 6.67
C ARG A 562 -8.77 14.62 7.10
N GLY A 563 -9.85 14.11 6.52
CA GLY A 563 -11.21 14.57 6.80
C GLY A 563 -11.63 15.81 6.00
N GLN A 564 -10.86 16.20 4.97
CA GLN A 564 -11.18 17.28 4.02
C GLN A 564 -12.17 16.84 2.93
N GLY A 565 -12.59 15.57 2.93
CA GLY A 565 -13.48 15.00 1.93
C GLY A 565 -12.73 14.27 0.82
N PHE A 566 -13.47 13.55 -0.02
CA PHE A 566 -12.90 12.81 -1.16
C PHE A 566 -12.85 13.75 -2.37
N ARG A 567 -11.87 14.65 -2.37
CA ARG A 567 -11.68 15.73 -3.35
C ARG A 567 -10.20 15.85 -3.69
N ASP A 568 -9.92 16.28 -4.91
CA ASP A 568 -8.54 16.48 -5.35
C ASP A 568 -8.20 17.95 -5.22
N TRP A 569 -7.39 18.28 -4.23
CA TRP A 569 -6.99 19.66 -3.94
C TRP A 569 -5.78 20.11 -4.75
N ALA A 570 -5.20 19.27 -5.61
CA ALA A 570 -4.10 19.68 -6.47
C ALA A 570 -4.59 20.50 -7.68
N LEU A 571 -5.76 20.15 -8.24
CA LEU A 571 -6.30 20.80 -9.43
C LEU A 571 -6.98 22.14 -9.15
N GLU A 572 -7.52 22.34 -7.94
CA GLU A 572 -8.09 23.65 -7.57
C GLU A 572 -6.99 24.72 -7.44
N ASP A 573 -5.77 24.35 -7.01
CA ASP A 573 -4.64 25.29 -6.96
C ASP A 573 -4.25 25.73 -8.40
N ASP A 574 -4.30 24.83 -9.39
CA ASP A 574 -4.06 25.17 -10.82
C ASP A 574 -5.18 26.04 -11.41
N ASP A 575 -6.46 25.68 -11.16
CA ASP A 575 -7.61 26.42 -11.67
C ASP A 575 -7.70 27.84 -11.05
N GLU A 576 -7.37 28.01 -9.75
CA GLU A 576 -7.31 29.32 -9.07
C GLU A 576 -6.12 30.17 -9.59
N GLU A 577 -4.95 29.57 -9.87
CA GLU A 577 -3.81 30.27 -10.47
C GLU A 577 -4.08 30.71 -11.93
N GLU A 578 -4.81 29.90 -12.71
CA GLU A 578 -5.27 30.28 -14.06
C GLU A 578 -6.29 31.43 -14.02
N ASP A 579 -7.27 31.37 -13.11
CA ASP A 579 -8.27 32.44 -12.95
C ASP A 579 -7.64 33.76 -12.45
N GLU A 580 -6.68 33.73 -11.52
CA GLU A 580 -5.94 34.93 -11.09
C GLU A 580 -5.06 35.51 -12.24
N GLY A 581 -4.47 34.66 -13.08
CA GLY A 581 -3.73 35.09 -14.27
C GLY A 581 -4.62 35.80 -15.31
N ASP A 582 -5.84 35.30 -15.48
CA ASP A 582 -6.86 35.88 -16.36
C ASP A 582 -7.47 37.18 -15.79
N GLU A 583 -7.59 37.33 -14.47
CA GLU A 583 -8.00 38.58 -13.84
C GLU A 583 -6.89 39.64 -13.88
N VAL A 584 -5.62 39.27 -13.70
CA VAL A 584 -4.49 40.20 -13.81
C VAL A 584 -4.30 40.68 -15.25
N THR A 585 -4.45 39.81 -16.24
CA THR A 585 -4.39 40.20 -17.66
C THR A 585 -5.55 41.11 -18.05
N LYS A 586 -6.78 40.85 -17.57
CA LYS A 586 -7.91 41.78 -17.73
C LYS A 586 -7.70 43.11 -17.01
N ALA A 587 -7.15 43.12 -15.81
CA ALA A 587 -6.84 44.35 -15.08
C ALA A 587 -5.73 45.18 -15.77
N VAL A 588 -4.78 44.52 -16.44
CA VAL A 588 -3.75 45.19 -17.26
C VAL A 588 -4.32 45.75 -18.56
N GLU A 589 -5.26 45.05 -19.20
CA GLU A 589 -6.00 45.58 -20.37
C GLU A 589 -6.94 46.74 -20.00
N GLU A 590 -7.63 46.68 -18.85
CA GLU A 590 -8.54 47.73 -18.39
C GLU A 590 -7.81 48.96 -17.81
N SER A 591 -6.58 48.82 -17.30
CA SER A 591 -5.80 49.94 -16.76
C SER A 591 -5.08 50.79 -17.81
N GLY A 592 -5.17 50.43 -19.09
CA GLY A 592 -4.80 51.31 -20.21
C GLY A 592 -3.37 51.87 -20.15
N VAL A 593 -2.41 51.14 -19.56
CA VAL A 593 -1.01 51.55 -19.60
C VAL A 593 -0.42 51.13 -20.94
N LEU A 594 -0.55 52.04 -21.92
CA LEU A 594 0.25 52.07 -23.13
C LEU A 594 1.72 52.04 -22.72
N VAL A 595 2.35 50.86 -22.80
CA VAL A 595 3.80 50.77 -22.88
C VAL A 595 4.17 51.26 -24.27
N ASP A 596 4.54 52.54 -24.34
CA ASP A 596 5.13 53.15 -25.53
C ASP A 596 6.29 52.27 -26.01
N ARG A 597 6.10 51.73 -27.21
CA ARG A 597 7.12 51.02 -27.97
C ARG A 597 7.96 52.09 -28.66
N ALA A 598 9.02 52.55 -27.99
CA ALA A 598 10.09 53.31 -28.62
C ALA A 598 11.20 52.36 -29.11
N ASP A 599 11.74 52.71 -30.27
CA ASP A 599 12.70 51.99 -31.12
C ASP A 599 13.90 51.31 -30.44
#